data_AF-A0A6P0NGF9-F1
#
_entry.id   AF-A0A6P0NGF9-F1
#
_cell.length_a   1.000
_cell.length_b   1.000
_cell.length_c   1.000
_cell.angle_alpha   90.00
_cell.angle_beta   90.00
_cell.angle_gamma   90.00
#
_symmetry.space_group_name_H-M   'P 1'
#
loop_
_entity.id
_entity.type
_entity.pdbx_description
1 polymer ?
#
loop_
_entity_poly.entity_id
_entity_poly.type
_entity_poly.pdbx_seq_one_letter_code
_entity_poly.pdbx_strand_id
1 'polypeptide(L)'
;FGERYEETRQSRDWKVRFVPTLFSPLLANVALNGIEEIHTSLRYADDMVFILKPKDNAEEILNKVKAFLTERGMEISARKTKLTNTTDGFDFLGWNFRVQKNGKFRSTPSEENHRKIRKKIKAVVNSSNYGAEVKATKLAPIVRGWRNYHSSCDMSSSRDSLWFMAYTANRKFRKEKKVNRYKANELCKKAFPRVGYKQNQHVNVKGTKSPYDGDFVYWSKRNSRLYSDATSEALKKQNHSCGHCRLRFMEDEDVHLHHIDGNHDNWSQKNLSAVHRSCHQQIHWSTPKGEDI
;
A
#
# COMPACT_ATOMS: atom_id res chain seq x y z
N PHE A 1 -27.92 7.49 -68.02
CA PHE A 1 -26.72 7.62 -67.17
C PHE A 1 -27.15 7.51 -65.71
N GLY A 2 -27.32 6.28 -65.25
CA GLY A 2 -27.39 5.97 -63.84
C GLY A 2 -26.03 5.42 -63.40
N GLU A 3 -25.65 5.73 -62.17
CA GLU A 3 -24.82 4.96 -61.23
C GLU A 3 -24.68 5.84 -59.98
N ARG A 4 -25.28 5.47 -58.84
CA ARG A 4 -24.77 4.55 -57.81
C ARG A 4 -23.78 5.27 -56.89
N TYR A 5 -24.13 5.41 -55.61
CA TYR A 5 -23.25 5.09 -54.47
C TYR A 5 -24.09 4.99 -53.18
N GLU A 6 -24.28 3.75 -52.74
CA GLU A 6 -24.82 3.32 -51.45
C GLU A 6 -23.74 3.37 -50.34
N GLU A 7 -24.22 3.39 -49.10
CA GLU A 7 -23.56 2.99 -47.83
C GLU A 7 -22.36 3.81 -47.31
N THR A 8 -22.39 4.33 -46.08
CA THR A 8 -22.33 3.52 -44.86
C THR A 8 -22.74 4.33 -43.62
N ARG A 9 -23.74 3.85 -42.87
CA ARG A 9 -24.04 4.29 -41.49
C ARG A 9 -23.05 3.62 -40.54
N GLN A 10 -22.01 4.34 -40.10
CA GLN A 10 -21.21 3.93 -38.95
C GLN A 10 -21.78 4.55 -37.67
N SER A 11 -22.45 3.72 -36.87
CA SER A 11 -22.80 4.03 -35.49
C SER A 11 -21.52 4.32 -34.70
N ARG A 12 -21.32 5.57 -34.33
CA ARG A 12 -20.29 5.94 -33.36
C ARG A 12 -20.79 5.45 -32.00
N ASP A 13 -20.14 4.41 -31.50
CA ASP A 13 -20.21 3.90 -30.13
C ASP A 13 -19.52 4.92 -29.20
N TRP A 14 -20.31 5.69 -28.44
CA TRP A 14 -19.78 6.68 -27.50
C TRP A 14 -19.37 5.94 -26.24
N LYS A 15 -18.18 5.34 -26.25
CA LYS A 15 -17.52 4.91 -25.02
C LYS A 15 -17.26 6.15 -24.17
N VAL A 16 -18.16 6.42 -23.23
CA VAL A 16 -17.97 7.41 -22.17
C VAL A 16 -16.67 7.06 -21.46
N ARG A 17 -15.60 7.79 -21.78
CA ARG A 17 -14.36 7.75 -21.01
C ARG A 17 -14.70 8.39 -19.67
N PHE A 18 -14.92 7.58 -18.65
CA PHE A 18 -14.92 8.02 -17.26
C PHE A 18 -13.57 8.70 -16.99
N VAL A 19 -13.55 10.02 -17.04
CA VAL A 19 -12.45 10.81 -16.51
C VAL A 19 -12.64 10.78 -15.00
N PRO A 20 -11.71 10.21 -14.21
CA PRO A 20 -11.87 10.19 -12.77
C PRO A 20 -11.73 11.63 -12.26
N THR A 21 -12.86 12.28 -12.02
CA THR A 21 -12.90 13.55 -11.31
C THR A 21 -12.57 13.30 -9.85
N LEU A 22 -12.07 14.31 -9.14
CA LEU A 22 -11.76 14.22 -7.69
C LEU A 22 -12.94 13.68 -6.85
N PHE A 23 -14.17 13.83 -7.34
CA PHE A 23 -15.40 13.39 -6.67
C PHE A 23 -15.80 11.95 -6.98
N SER A 24 -15.28 11.33 -8.04
CA SER A 24 -15.70 9.98 -8.44
C SER A 24 -15.46 8.91 -7.36
N PRO A 25 -14.33 8.91 -6.61
CA PRO A 25 -14.12 7.93 -5.54
C PRO A 25 -15.09 8.11 -4.37
N LEU A 26 -15.43 9.37 -4.04
CA LEU A 26 -16.39 9.69 -2.99
C LEU A 26 -17.79 9.21 -3.37
N LEU A 27 -18.23 9.51 -4.59
CA LEU A 27 -19.53 9.07 -5.09
C LEU A 27 -19.63 7.55 -5.15
N ALA A 28 -18.56 6.84 -5.53
CA ALA A 28 -18.51 5.38 -5.49
C ALA A 28 -18.64 4.84 -4.05
N ASN A 29 -18.03 5.51 -3.07
CA ASN A 29 -18.17 5.16 -1.67
C ASN A 29 -19.61 5.35 -1.16
N VAL A 30 -20.24 6.47 -1.49
CA VAL A 30 -21.64 6.79 -1.15
C VAL A 30 -22.61 5.82 -1.81
N ALA A 31 -22.45 5.55 -3.11
CA ALA A 31 -23.36 4.68 -3.86
C ALA A 31 -23.41 3.27 -3.26
N LEU A 32 -22.25 2.74 -2.85
CA LEU A 32 -22.12 1.41 -2.30
C LEU A 32 -22.26 1.37 -0.76
N ASN A 33 -22.65 2.48 -0.12
CA ASN A 33 -22.88 2.52 1.32
C ASN A 33 -24.12 1.66 1.70
N GLY A 34 -24.03 0.90 2.79
CA GLY A 34 -25.09 -0.02 3.25
C GLY A 34 -24.97 -1.47 2.75
N ILE A 35 -24.06 -1.75 1.81
CA ILE A 35 -23.82 -3.11 1.34
C ILE A 35 -23.23 -4.04 2.44
N GLU A 36 -22.56 -3.44 3.43
CA GLU A 36 -21.95 -4.14 4.56
C GLU A 36 -22.98 -4.64 5.57
N GLU A 37 -24.21 -4.10 5.54
CA GLU A 37 -25.32 -4.53 6.40
C GLU A 37 -25.91 -5.88 5.97
N ILE A 38 -25.74 -6.25 4.70
CA ILE A 38 -26.25 -7.51 4.14
C ILE A 38 -25.57 -8.71 4.80
N HIS A 39 -24.24 -8.65 4.93
CA HIS A 39 -23.44 -9.72 5.51
C HIS A 39 -22.05 -9.23 5.93
N THR A 40 -21.40 -10.00 6.81
CA THR A 40 -19.99 -9.76 7.18
C THR A 40 -19.12 -9.73 5.92
N SER A 41 -18.57 -8.56 5.64
CA SER A 41 -17.80 -8.30 4.42
C SER A 41 -16.60 -7.39 4.67
N LEU A 42 -15.64 -7.47 3.76
CA LEU A 42 -14.50 -6.57 3.66
C LEU A 42 -14.63 -5.85 2.32
N ARG A 43 -14.61 -4.52 2.36
CA ARG A 43 -14.72 -3.68 1.18
C ARG A 43 -13.51 -2.77 1.05
N TYR A 44 -12.99 -2.68 -0.17
CA TYR A 44 -12.01 -1.68 -0.56
C TYR A 44 -12.40 -1.11 -1.92
N ALA A 45 -12.90 0.14 -1.95
CA ALA A 45 -13.48 0.76 -3.13
C ALA A 45 -14.58 -0.12 -3.77
N ASP A 46 -14.30 -0.71 -4.93
CA ASP A 46 -15.16 -1.63 -5.70
C ASP A 46 -14.89 -3.12 -5.42
N ASP A 47 -13.71 -3.45 -4.86
CA ASP A 47 -13.36 -4.83 -4.52
C ASP A 47 -13.97 -5.23 -3.17
N MET A 48 -14.71 -6.34 -3.17
CA MET A 48 -15.46 -6.81 -1.99
C MET A 48 -15.25 -8.30 -1.75
N VAL A 49 -15.18 -8.68 -0.48
CA VAL A 49 -15.08 -10.07 -0.02
C VAL A 49 -16.13 -10.32 1.04
N PHE A 50 -17.01 -11.30 0.81
CA PHE A 50 -17.99 -11.75 1.77
C PHE A 50 -17.48 -12.99 2.49
N ILE A 51 -17.51 -12.97 3.83
CA ILE A 51 -17.06 -14.10 4.66
C ILE A 51 -18.29 -14.91 5.03
N LEU A 52 -18.46 -16.09 4.45
CA LEU A 52 -19.58 -16.99 4.70
C LEU A 52 -19.31 -17.90 5.91
N LYS A 53 -20.30 -18.08 6.77
CA LYS A 53 -20.30 -19.10 7.84
C LYS A 53 -20.82 -20.44 7.28
N PRO A 54 -20.55 -21.58 7.95
CA PRO A 54 -20.94 -22.91 7.45
C PRO A 54 -22.45 -23.11 7.22
N LYS A 55 -23.31 -22.28 7.82
CA LYS A 55 -24.78 -22.34 7.67
C LYS A 55 -25.32 -21.36 6.64
N ASP A 56 -24.48 -20.50 6.07
CA ASP A 56 -24.92 -19.44 5.18
C ASP A 56 -25.04 -19.96 3.74
N ASN A 57 -26.11 -19.58 3.05
CA ASN A 57 -26.29 -19.91 1.64
C ASN A 57 -25.62 -18.85 0.75
N ALA A 58 -24.58 -19.25 0.03
CA ALA A 58 -23.82 -18.38 -0.86
C ALA A 58 -24.68 -17.77 -1.98
N GLU A 59 -25.64 -18.53 -2.53
CA GLU A 59 -26.49 -18.07 -3.63
C GLU A 59 -27.48 -17.01 -3.17
N GLU A 60 -28.06 -17.19 -1.97
CA GLU A 60 -28.99 -16.23 -1.40
C GLU A 60 -28.31 -14.88 -1.13
N ILE A 61 -27.10 -14.91 -0.55
CA ILE A 61 -26.31 -13.70 -0.30
C ILE A 61 -25.93 -13.04 -1.62
N LEU A 62 -25.50 -13.83 -2.62
CA LEU A 62 -25.19 -13.30 -3.94
C LEU A 62 -26.41 -12.61 -4.58
N ASN A 63 -27.61 -13.18 -4.44
CA ASN A 63 -28.83 -12.60 -4.96
C ASN A 63 -29.23 -11.30 -4.24
N LYS A 64 -29.06 -11.24 -2.90
CA LYS A 64 -29.27 -9.99 -2.14
C LYS A 64 -28.31 -8.89 -2.59
N VAL A 65 -27.03 -9.23 -2.79
CA VAL A 65 -26.02 -8.28 -3.29
C VAL A 65 -26.34 -7.83 -4.72
N LYS A 66 -26.79 -8.75 -5.60
CA LYS A 66 -27.25 -8.38 -6.95
C LYS A 66 -28.42 -7.41 -6.90
N ALA A 67 -29.46 -7.69 -6.11
CA ALA A 67 -30.62 -6.82 -5.98
C ALA A 67 -30.22 -5.40 -5.52
N PHE A 68 -29.33 -5.32 -4.52
CA PHE A 68 -28.81 -4.05 -4.01
C PHE A 68 -28.04 -3.24 -5.06
N LEU A 69 -27.24 -3.90 -5.89
CA LEU A 69 -26.47 -3.26 -6.96
C LEU A 69 -27.36 -2.85 -8.15
N THR A 70 -28.32 -3.69 -8.53
CA THR A 70 -29.26 -3.40 -9.62
C THR A 70 -30.12 -2.17 -9.31
N GLU A 71 -30.57 -2.01 -8.06
CA GLU A 71 -31.29 -0.80 -7.61
C GLU A 71 -30.48 0.49 -7.87
N ARG A 72 -29.15 0.39 -7.82
CA ARG A 72 -28.21 1.51 -8.02
C ARG A 72 -27.64 1.57 -9.45
N GLY A 73 -28.19 0.80 -10.38
CA GLY A 73 -27.77 0.77 -11.78
C GLY A 73 -26.40 0.12 -12.01
N MET A 74 -25.94 -0.74 -11.10
CA MET A 74 -24.66 -1.44 -11.21
C MET A 74 -24.86 -2.94 -11.42
N GLU A 75 -23.97 -3.56 -12.18
CA GLU A 75 -23.98 -5.01 -12.42
C GLU A 75 -22.77 -5.70 -11.82
N ILE A 76 -22.97 -6.91 -11.31
CA ILE A 76 -21.88 -7.77 -10.87
C ILE A 76 -21.20 -8.40 -12.08
N SER A 77 -19.88 -8.22 -12.18
CA SER A 77 -19.08 -8.97 -13.12
C SER A 77 -18.99 -10.44 -12.71
N ALA A 78 -19.86 -11.30 -13.26
CA ALA A 78 -19.90 -12.75 -13.00
C ALA A 78 -18.52 -13.44 -13.18
N ARG A 79 -17.66 -12.91 -14.05
CA ARG A 79 -16.29 -13.41 -14.27
C ARG A 79 -15.35 -13.19 -13.07
N LYS A 80 -15.60 -12.15 -12.27
CA LYS A 80 -14.77 -11.77 -11.12
C LYS A 80 -15.27 -12.43 -9.83
N THR A 81 -16.56 -12.71 -9.74
CA THR A 81 -17.15 -13.38 -8.58
C THR A 81 -16.72 -14.85 -8.55
N LYS A 82 -16.04 -15.25 -7.48
CA LYS A 82 -15.63 -16.64 -7.27
C LYS A 82 -15.99 -17.07 -5.86
N LEU A 83 -16.67 -18.20 -5.75
CA LEU A 83 -16.84 -18.90 -4.48
C LEU A 83 -15.60 -19.77 -4.29
N THR A 84 -14.84 -19.52 -3.23
CA THR A 84 -13.61 -20.26 -2.92
C THR A 84 -13.63 -20.66 -1.45
N ASN A 85 -13.20 -21.88 -1.15
CA ASN A 85 -13.01 -22.28 0.23
C ASN A 85 -11.82 -21.52 0.84
N THR A 86 -11.90 -21.27 2.14
CA THR A 86 -10.81 -20.63 2.90
C THR A 86 -9.51 -21.41 2.86
N THR A 87 -9.56 -22.73 2.60
CA THR A 87 -8.40 -23.61 2.44
C THR A 87 -7.68 -23.43 1.10
N ASP A 88 -8.43 -23.19 0.03
CA ASP A 88 -7.90 -22.98 -1.32
C ASP A 88 -7.31 -21.56 -1.44
N GLY A 89 -7.90 -20.64 -0.67
CA GLY A 89 -7.49 -19.26 -0.55
C GLY A 89 -8.02 -18.37 -1.66
N PHE A 90 -7.89 -17.06 -1.47
CA PHE A 90 -8.36 -16.06 -2.42
C PHE A 90 -7.37 -14.89 -2.51
N ASP A 91 -7.38 -14.21 -3.66
CA ASP A 91 -6.57 -13.01 -3.89
C ASP A 91 -7.40 -11.75 -3.59
N PHE A 92 -6.87 -10.85 -2.77
CA PHE A 92 -7.47 -9.55 -2.46
C PHE A 92 -6.38 -8.50 -2.22
N LEU A 93 -6.50 -7.32 -2.84
CA LEU A 93 -5.51 -6.22 -2.79
C LEU A 93 -4.07 -6.65 -3.10
N GLY A 94 -3.91 -7.65 -3.96
CA GLY A 94 -2.61 -8.19 -4.35
C GLY A 94 -1.94 -9.08 -3.30
N TRP A 95 -2.68 -9.51 -2.28
CA TRP A 95 -2.31 -10.55 -1.32
C TRP A 95 -3.16 -11.80 -1.57
N ASN A 96 -2.57 -12.97 -1.34
CA ASN A 96 -3.24 -14.25 -1.28
C ASN A 96 -3.47 -14.61 0.18
N PHE A 97 -4.72 -14.82 0.54
CA PHE A 97 -5.15 -15.22 1.88
C PHE A 97 -5.55 -16.69 1.86
N ARG A 98 -4.95 -17.48 2.74
CA ARG A 98 -5.28 -18.91 2.87
C ARG A 98 -5.25 -19.37 4.31
N VAL A 99 -6.16 -20.26 4.67
CA VAL A 99 -6.14 -20.99 5.93
C VAL A 99 -5.50 -22.35 5.67
N GLN A 100 -4.36 -22.61 6.30
CA GLN A 100 -3.70 -23.90 6.19
C GLN A 100 -4.54 -25.00 6.86
N LYS A 101 -4.33 -26.26 6.47
CA LYS A 101 -5.02 -27.42 7.08
C LYS A 101 -4.86 -27.52 8.60
N ASN A 102 -3.81 -26.91 9.17
CA ASN A 102 -3.57 -26.81 10.61
C ASN A 102 -4.31 -25.65 11.29
N GLY A 103 -5.24 -24.98 10.59
CA GLY A 103 -5.99 -23.82 11.09
C GLY A 103 -5.22 -22.49 11.10
N LYS A 104 -3.93 -22.47 10.71
CA LYS A 104 -3.14 -21.23 10.69
C LYS A 104 -3.47 -20.38 9.47
N PHE A 105 -3.79 -19.12 9.72
CA PHE A 105 -3.97 -18.11 8.68
C PHE A 105 -2.64 -17.63 8.11
N ARG A 106 -2.50 -17.65 6.78
CA ARG A 106 -1.35 -17.12 6.06
C ARG A 106 -1.79 -16.11 5.01
N SER A 107 -1.08 -14.99 5.00
CA SER A 107 -1.11 -13.97 3.97
C SER A 107 0.24 -13.97 3.24
N THR A 108 0.22 -14.10 1.92
CA THR A 108 1.41 -14.01 1.06
C THR A 108 1.13 -13.07 -0.11
N PRO A 109 2.14 -12.51 -0.78
CA PRO A 109 1.90 -11.76 -2.02
C PRO A 109 1.24 -12.65 -3.08
N SER A 110 0.25 -12.11 -3.80
CA SER A 110 -0.43 -12.84 -4.88
C SER A 110 0.52 -13.12 -6.04
N GLU A 111 0.25 -14.18 -6.80
CA GLU A 111 1.08 -14.58 -7.94
C GLU A 111 1.11 -13.49 -9.03
N GLU A 112 0.00 -12.80 -9.26
CA GLU A 112 -0.07 -11.69 -10.19
C GLU A 112 0.79 -10.50 -9.72
N ASN A 113 0.75 -10.18 -8.41
CA ASN A 113 1.57 -9.12 -7.84
C ASN A 113 3.06 -9.46 -7.98
N HIS A 114 3.45 -10.70 -7.67
CA HIS A 114 4.82 -11.19 -7.87
C HIS A 114 5.26 -11.07 -9.33
N ARG A 115 4.40 -11.45 -10.28
CA ARG A 115 4.68 -11.33 -11.71
C ARG A 115 4.88 -9.87 -12.13
N LYS A 116 4.07 -8.94 -11.61
CA LYS A 116 4.19 -7.50 -11.88
C LYS A 116 5.52 -6.94 -11.36
N ILE A 117 5.91 -7.22 -10.12
CA ILE A 117 7.20 -6.75 -9.57
C ILE A 117 8.38 -7.38 -10.32
N ARG A 118 8.28 -8.68 -10.67
CA ARG A 118 9.30 -9.37 -11.45
C ARG A 118 9.50 -8.73 -12.81
N LYS A 119 8.41 -8.37 -13.50
CA LYS A 119 8.45 -7.66 -14.80
C LYS A 119 9.14 -6.31 -14.67
N LYS A 120 8.79 -5.51 -13.65
CA LYS A 120 9.43 -4.21 -13.37
C LYS A 120 10.93 -4.34 -13.12
N ILE A 121 11.33 -5.28 -12.25
CA ILE A 121 12.76 -5.52 -11.95
C ILE A 121 13.50 -6.00 -13.20
N LYS A 122 12.93 -6.95 -13.96
CA LYS A 122 13.53 -7.43 -15.21
C LYS A 122 13.74 -6.31 -16.22
N ALA A 123 12.77 -5.40 -16.38
CA ALA A 123 12.88 -4.27 -17.29
C ALA A 123 14.08 -3.37 -16.96
N VAL A 124 14.32 -3.09 -15.67
CA VAL A 124 15.48 -2.29 -15.23
C VAL A 124 16.79 -3.07 -15.39
N VAL A 125 16.83 -4.33 -14.97
CA VAL A 125 18.05 -5.15 -15.03
C VAL A 125 18.50 -5.43 -16.47
N ASN A 126 17.57 -5.66 -17.38
CA ASN A 126 17.86 -5.98 -18.78
C ASN A 126 18.03 -4.75 -19.68
N SER A 127 17.81 -3.54 -19.17
CA SER A 127 18.08 -2.33 -19.95
C SER A 127 19.57 -2.20 -20.24
N SER A 128 19.91 -2.13 -21.52
CA SER A 128 21.28 -1.90 -22.02
C SER A 128 21.77 -0.49 -21.74
N ASN A 129 20.86 0.48 -21.61
CA ASN A 129 21.17 1.90 -21.44
C ASN A 129 21.67 2.27 -20.03
N TYR A 130 21.63 1.33 -19.08
CA TYR A 130 22.00 1.59 -17.68
C TYR A 130 23.21 0.73 -17.27
N GLY A 131 24.22 1.38 -16.68
CA GLY A 131 25.27 0.70 -15.92
C GLY A 131 24.77 0.19 -14.56
N ALA A 132 25.59 -0.60 -13.87
CA ALA A 132 25.24 -1.26 -12.62
C ALA A 132 24.80 -0.29 -11.52
N GLU A 133 25.45 0.87 -11.41
CA GLU A 133 25.13 1.88 -10.39
C GLU A 133 23.76 2.54 -10.62
N VAL A 134 23.46 2.88 -11.87
CA VAL A 134 22.16 3.44 -12.26
C VAL A 134 21.06 2.40 -12.07
N LYS A 135 21.32 1.14 -12.45
CA LYS A 135 20.40 0.02 -12.19
C LYS A 135 20.11 -0.13 -10.70
N ALA A 136 21.14 -0.11 -9.86
CA ALA A 136 20.98 -0.25 -8.42
C ALA A 136 20.14 0.89 -7.82
N THR A 137 20.40 2.12 -8.25
CA THR A 137 19.66 3.31 -7.79
C THR A 137 18.20 3.27 -8.23
N LYS A 138 17.89 2.80 -9.45
CA LYS A 138 16.51 2.66 -9.93
C LYS A 138 15.77 1.47 -9.30
N LEU A 139 16.46 0.38 -8.97
CA LEU A 139 15.86 -0.80 -8.35
C LEU A 139 15.50 -0.58 -6.87
N ALA A 140 16.35 0.15 -6.13
CA ALA A 140 16.16 0.38 -4.70
C ALA A 140 14.76 0.89 -4.30
N PRO A 141 14.20 1.98 -4.89
CA PRO A 141 12.87 2.47 -4.53
C PRO A 141 11.75 1.48 -4.93
N ILE A 142 11.90 0.78 -6.05
CA ILE A 142 10.92 -0.21 -6.52
C ILE A 142 10.83 -1.38 -5.54
N VAL A 143 11.99 -1.93 -5.14
CA VAL A 143 12.05 -3.05 -4.20
C VAL A 143 11.62 -2.62 -2.80
N ARG A 144 12.05 -1.43 -2.35
CA ARG A 144 11.65 -0.88 -1.05
C ARG A 144 10.14 -0.68 -0.96
N GLY A 145 9.54 -0.02 -1.95
CA GLY A 145 8.09 0.20 -1.97
C GLY A 145 7.31 -1.12 -1.97
N TRP A 146 7.74 -2.10 -2.75
CA TRP A 146 7.11 -3.42 -2.77
C TRP A 146 7.23 -4.16 -1.43
N ARG A 147 8.42 -4.15 -0.81
CA ARG A 147 8.61 -4.78 0.51
C ARG A 147 7.84 -4.06 1.62
N ASN A 148 7.74 -2.74 1.57
CA ASN A 148 6.95 -1.96 2.53
C ASN A 148 5.45 -2.30 2.40
N TYR A 149 4.91 -2.34 1.18
CA TYR A 149 3.52 -2.71 0.95
C TYR A 149 3.20 -4.12 1.46
N HIS A 150 4.10 -5.08 1.22
CA HIS A 150 3.92 -6.48 1.66
C HIS A 150 4.54 -6.79 3.04
N SER A 151 4.92 -5.76 3.81
CA SER A 151 5.59 -5.91 5.11
C SER A 151 4.73 -6.62 6.16
N SER A 152 3.42 -6.69 5.93
CA SER A 152 2.45 -7.37 6.80
C SER A 152 2.23 -8.85 6.44
N CYS A 153 2.77 -9.29 5.31
CA CYS A 153 2.63 -10.65 4.81
C CYS A 153 3.85 -11.51 5.15
N ASP A 154 3.71 -12.82 5.02
CA ASP A 154 4.87 -13.69 5.07
C ASP A 154 5.70 -13.57 3.78
N MET A 155 6.93 -13.09 3.93
CA MET A 155 7.91 -12.94 2.85
C MET A 155 9.07 -13.95 2.95
N SER A 156 8.96 -14.98 3.82
CA SER A 156 10.01 -15.99 4.03
C SER A 156 10.34 -16.82 2.80
N SER A 157 9.41 -16.92 1.84
CA SER A 157 9.58 -17.79 0.67
C SER A 157 10.73 -17.30 -0.23
N SER A 158 11.43 -18.23 -0.90
CA SER A 158 12.47 -17.88 -1.89
C SER A 158 11.94 -17.03 -3.05
N ARG A 159 10.64 -17.16 -3.34
CA ARG A 159 9.92 -16.36 -4.35
C ARG A 159 9.77 -14.91 -3.87
N ASP A 160 9.29 -14.72 -2.64
CA ASP A 160 8.87 -13.42 -2.11
C ASP A 160 10.03 -12.65 -1.45
N SER A 161 11.09 -13.34 -1.05
CA SER A 161 12.37 -12.74 -0.67
C SER A 161 13.10 -12.06 -1.85
N LEU A 162 12.65 -12.30 -3.09
CA LEU A 162 13.26 -11.81 -4.34
C LEU A 162 14.70 -12.30 -4.58
N TRP A 163 15.10 -13.39 -3.92
CA TRP A 163 16.48 -13.88 -3.96
C TRP A 163 16.96 -14.15 -5.39
N PHE A 164 16.17 -14.84 -6.21
CA PHE A 164 16.52 -15.13 -7.61
C PHE A 164 16.72 -13.86 -8.45
N MET A 165 15.97 -12.80 -8.16
CA MET A 165 16.08 -11.52 -8.86
C MET A 165 17.35 -10.79 -8.45
N ALA A 166 17.67 -10.77 -7.16
CA ALA A 166 18.92 -10.22 -6.64
C ALA A 166 20.14 -10.98 -7.18
N TYR A 167 20.07 -12.32 -7.21
CA TYR A 167 21.12 -13.16 -7.78
C TYR A 167 21.35 -12.86 -9.27
N THR A 168 20.27 -12.76 -10.04
CA THR A 168 20.35 -12.43 -11.48
C THR A 168 20.93 -11.04 -11.72
N ALA A 169 20.50 -10.04 -10.93
CA ALA A 169 21.03 -8.68 -11.00
C ALA A 169 22.53 -8.65 -10.68
N ASN A 170 22.97 -9.33 -9.62
CA ASN A 170 24.39 -9.43 -9.25
C ASN A 170 25.21 -10.07 -10.37
N ARG A 171 24.74 -11.18 -10.97
CA ARG A 171 25.40 -11.80 -12.13
C ARG A 171 25.56 -10.83 -13.30
N LYS A 172 24.60 -9.93 -13.53
CA LYS A 172 24.69 -8.90 -14.57
C LYS A 172 25.69 -7.80 -14.20
N PHE A 173 25.68 -7.32 -12.95
CA PHE A 173 26.64 -6.32 -12.48
C PHE A 173 28.09 -6.82 -12.58
N ARG A 174 28.34 -8.11 -12.26
CA ARG A 174 29.66 -8.74 -12.38
C ARG A 174 30.18 -8.87 -13.81
N LYS A 175 29.32 -8.74 -14.83
CA LYS A 175 29.73 -8.74 -16.24
C LYS A 175 30.24 -7.38 -16.71
N GLU A 176 30.01 -6.31 -15.95
CA GLU A 176 30.51 -4.99 -16.30
C GLU A 176 32.00 -4.88 -15.95
N LYS A 177 32.84 -4.60 -16.95
CA LYS A 177 34.31 -4.57 -16.79
C LYS A 177 34.79 -3.61 -15.70
N LYS A 178 34.05 -2.52 -15.46
CA LYS A 178 34.37 -1.48 -14.47
C LYS A 178 34.00 -1.86 -13.03
N VAL A 179 33.29 -2.97 -12.82
CA VAL A 179 32.72 -3.34 -11.52
C VAL A 179 33.40 -4.60 -10.99
N ASN A 180 34.16 -4.47 -9.91
CA ASN A 180 34.76 -5.62 -9.23
C ASN A 180 33.70 -6.43 -8.43
N ARG A 181 34.07 -7.63 -7.98
CA ARG A 181 33.16 -8.54 -7.23
C ARG A 181 32.56 -7.88 -5.99
N TYR A 182 33.37 -7.14 -5.23
CA TYR A 182 32.94 -6.50 -3.99
C TYR A 182 31.93 -5.39 -4.26
N LYS A 183 32.18 -4.56 -5.27
CA LYS A 183 31.29 -3.48 -5.70
C LYS A 183 29.97 -4.01 -6.25
N ALA A 184 29.99 -5.09 -7.03
CA ALA A 184 28.76 -5.74 -7.50
C ALA A 184 27.89 -6.24 -6.34
N ASN A 185 28.51 -6.79 -5.29
CA ASN A 185 27.80 -7.23 -4.09
C ASN A 185 27.20 -6.04 -3.32
N GLU A 186 27.95 -4.95 -3.17
CA GLU A 186 27.49 -3.72 -2.52
C GLU A 186 26.30 -3.09 -3.28
N LEU A 187 26.43 -2.96 -4.61
CA LEU A 187 25.35 -2.46 -5.48
C LEU A 187 24.11 -3.34 -5.42
N CYS A 188 24.28 -4.66 -5.37
CA CYS A 188 23.15 -5.58 -5.21
C CYS A 188 22.45 -5.41 -3.85
N LYS A 189 23.22 -5.24 -2.75
CA LYS A 189 22.66 -4.94 -1.43
C LYS A 189 21.88 -3.62 -1.43
N LYS A 190 22.41 -2.59 -2.12
CA LYS A 190 21.73 -1.30 -2.29
C LYS A 190 20.45 -1.41 -3.13
N ALA A 191 20.49 -2.21 -4.20
CA ALA A 191 19.36 -2.44 -5.11
C ALA A 191 18.22 -3.24 -4.47
N PHE A 192 18.53 -4.15 -3.54
CA PHE A 192 17.56 -5.03 -2.86
C PHE A 192 17.58 -4.82 -1.34
N PRO A 193 17.23 -3.62 -0.84
CA PRO A 193 17.36 -3.26 0.57
C PRO A 193 16.46 -4.15 1.43
N ARG A 194 17.03 -4.77 2.47
CA ARG A 194 16.25 -5.56 3.43
C ARG A 194 15.28 -4.63 4.16
N VAL A 195 14.03 -5.06 4.24
CA VAL A 195 12.96 -4.41 4.99
C VAL A 195 12.38 -5.50 5.88
N GLY A 196 12.24 -5.24 7.18
CA GLY A 196 11.62 -6.16 8.10
C GLY A 196 10.14 -6.37 7.76
N TYR A 197 9.64 -7.58 7.92
CA TYR A 197 8.22 -7.88 7.80
C TYR A 197 7.71 -8.46 9.12
N LYS A 198 6.46 -8.16 9.46
CA LYS A 198 5.77 -8.62 10.66
C LYS A 198 4.46 -9.28 10.23
N GLN A 199 4.48 -10.60 10.14
CA GLN A 199 3.32 -11.35 9.68
C GLN A 199 2.16 -11.24 10.69
N ASN A 200 1.01 -10.73 10.25
CA ASN A 200 -0.26 -10.73 11.00
C ASN A 200 -0.18 -10.12 12.42
N GLN A 201 0.74 -9.19 12.68
CA GLN A 201 0.87 -8.54 14.00
C GLN A 201 -0.02 -7.29 14.15
N HIS A 202 -1.10 -7.21 13.38
CA HIS A 202 -2.03 -6.10 13.45
C HIS A 202 -2.95 -6.25 14.65
N VAL A 203 -3.08 -5.18 15.44
CA VAL A 203 -4.09 -5.12 16.49
C VAL A 203 -5.39 -4.66 15.83
N ASN A 204 -6.44 -5.47 15.93
CA ASN A 204 -7.75 -5.16 15.35
C ASN A 204 -8.36 -3.88 15.95
N VAL A 205 -9.11 -3.14 15.12
CA VAL A 205 -9.91 -2.00 15.60
C VAL A 205 -11.01 -2.55 16.50
N LYS A 206 -11.28 -1.87 17.61
CA LYS A 206 -12.34 -2.29 18.54
C LYS A 206 -13.70 -1.92 17.95
N GLY A 207 -14.52 -2.91 17.63
CA GLY A 207 -15.94 -2.72 17.28
C GLY A 207 -16.16 -1.66 16.20
N THR A 208 -17.07 -0.71 16.48
CA THR A 208 -17.46 0.39 15.59
C THR A 208 -16.59 1.65 15.74
N LYS A 209 -15.41 1.53 16.38
CA LYS A 209 -14.50 2.67 16.52
C LYS A 209 -14.16 3.22 15.14
N SER A 210 -14.38 4.51 14.96
CA SER A 210 -14.07 5.27 13.75
C SER A 210 -13.08 6.36 14.11
N PRO A 211 -12.07 6.69 13.29
CA PRO A 211 -11.20 7.85 13.54
C PRO A 211 -11.95 9.17 13.79
N TYR A 212 -13.18 9.24 13.28
CA TYR A 212 -14.09 10.38 13.40
C TYR A 212 -15.08 10.25 14.59
N ASP A 213 -14.94 9.24 15.45
CA ASP A 213 -15.81 9.02 16.61
C ASP A 213 -15.49 9.92 17.82
N GLY A 214 -14.47 10.78 17.71
CA GLY A 214 -14.03 11.69 18.76
C GLY A 214 -13.19 11.02 19.87
N ASP A 215 -12.88 9.72 19.79
CA ASP A 215 -11.99 9.04 20.73
C ASP A 215 -10.52 9.26 20.35
N PHE A 216 -10.10 10.52 20.47
CA PHE A 216 -8.74 10.95 20.15
C PHE A 216 -7.70 10.16 20.95
N VAL A 217 -8.01 9.70 22.16
CA VAL A 217 -7.05 8.96 23.01
C VAL A 217 -6.80 7.56 22.45
N TYR A 218 -7.84 6.85 22.01
CA TYR A 218 -7.72 5.54 21.37
C TYR A 218 -6.92 5.62 20.07
N TRP A 219 -7.27 6.57 19.19
CA TRP A 219 -6.64 6.72 17.87
C TRP A 219 -5.22 7.25 17.95
N SER A 220 -4.97 8.22 18.83
CA SER A 220 -3.64 8.76 19.11
C SER A 220 -2.65 7.69 19.58
N LYS A 221 -3.05 6.83 20.55
CA LYS A 221 -2.24 5.70 21.05
C LYS A 221 -1.95 4.64 19.98
N ARG A 222 -2.85 4.52 18.99
CA ARG A 222 -2.69 3.58 17.89
C ARG A 222 -1.80 4.12 16.79
N ASN A 223 -1.95 5.40 16.42
CA ASN A 223 -1.17 6.04 15.37
C ASN A 223 0.31 6.11 15.71
N SER A 224 0.69 6.28 16.99
CA SER A 224 2.11 6.20 17.37
C SER A 224 2.79 4.88 17.06
N ARG A 225 2.04 3.79 16.84
CA ARG A 225 2.60 2.47 16.47
C ARG A 225 2.84 2.32 14.97
N LEU A 226 2.31 3.23 14.13
CA LEU A 226 2.49 3.23 12.68
C LEU A 226 3.78 3.96 12.25
N TYR A 227 4.35 4.77 13.13
CA TYR A 227 5.57 5.52 12.86
C TYR A 227 6.85 4.71 13.17
N SER A 228 7.96 5.06 12.50
CA SER A 228 9.29 4.51 12.79
C SER A 228 9.68 4.69 14.26
N ASP A 229 10.66 3.91 14.75
CA ASP A 229 11.03 3.87 16.17
C ASP A 229 11.26 5.28 16.76
N ALA A 230 11.98 6.16 16.05
CA ALA A 230 12.26 7.53 16.50
C ALA A 230 11.00 8.43 16.59
N THR A 231 10.13 8.40 15.59
CA THR A 231 8.88 9.19 15.61
C THR A 231 7.90 8.64 16.65
N SER A 232 7.85 7.31 16.82
CA SER A 232 7.04 6.65 17.85
C SER A 232 7.47 7.07 19.26
N GLU A 233 8.78 7.11 19.51
CA GLU A 233 9.35 7.55 20.79
C GLU A 233 9.07 9.03 21.08
N ALA A 234 9.27 9.92 20.10
CA ALA A 234 8.96 11.34 20.24
C ALA A 234 7.46 11.58 20.52
N LEU A 235 6.56 10.86 19.84
CA LEU A 235 5.12 10.94 20.09
C LEU A 235 4.74 10.48 21.49
N LYS A 236 5.30 9.36 21.98
CA LYS A 236 5.05 8.87 23.34
C LYS A 236 5.54 9.87 24.39
N LYS A 237 6.75 10.42 24.21
CA LYS A 237 7.35 11.44 25.09
C LYS A 237 6.45 12.69 25.20
N GLN A 238 5.82 13.10 24.11
CA GLN A 238 4.96 14.28 24.05
C GLN A 238 3.49 14.00 24.35
N ASN A 239 3.14 12.81 24.85
CA ASN A 239 1.74 12.37 25.02
C ASN A 239 0.89 12.61 23.75
N HIS A 240 1.51 12.42 22.59
CA HIS A 240 0.93 12.63 21.26
C HIS A 240 0.37 14.03 21.01
N SER A 241 0.98 15.03 21.64
CA SER A 241 0.78 16.44 21.32
C SER A 241 1.94 16.97 20.49
N CYS A 242 1.66 17.95 19.64
CA CYS A 242 2.65 18.65 18.84
C CYS A 242 3.58 19.46 19.75
N GLY A 243 4.90 19.35 19.53
CA GLY A 243 5.91 20.09 20.30
C GLY A 243 5.84 21.61 20.12
N HIS A 244 5.18 22.09 19.05
CA HIS A 244 5.01 23.51 18.75
C HIS A 244 3.66 24.06 19.22
N CYS A 245 2.55 23.58 18.65
CA CYS A 245 1.22 24.12 18.94
C CYS A 245 0.49 23.44 20.12
N ARG A 246 1.05 22.37 20.69
CA ARG A 246 0.47 21.56 21.78
C ARG A 246 -0.87 20.87 21.46
N LEU A 247 -1.43 21.05 20.27
CA LEU A 247 -2.58 20.31 19.79
C LEU A 247 -2.22 18.84 19.54
N ARG A 248 -3.20 17.95 19.65
CA ARG A 248 -3.01 16.51 19.42
C ARG A 248 -3.01 16.22 17.93
N PHE A 249 -2.17 15.26 17.52
CA PHE A 249 -2.11 14.79 16.14
C PHE A 249 -3.38 14.04 15.74
N MET A 250 -3.96 14.42 14.59
CA MET A 250 -5.06 13.68 13.96
C MET A 250 -4.53 12.59 13.02
N GLU A 251 -5.40 11.71 12.52
CA GLU A 251 -5.00 10.58 11.66
C GLU A 251 -4.50 11.02 10.28
N ASP A 252 -5.08 12.08 9.72
CA ASP A 252 -4.78 12.55 8.37
C ASP A 252 -3.61 13.55 8.33
N GLU A 253 -2.99 13.84 9.47
CA GLU A 253 -1.94 14.84 9.58
C GLU A 253 -0.55 14.20 9.49
N ASP A 254 0.26 14.67 8.54
CA ASP A 254 1.66 14.30 8.41
C ASP A 254 2.44 14.72 9.67
N VAL A 255 2.93 13.74 10.43
CA VAL A 255 3.84 13.95 11.57
C VAL A 255 5.27 14.05 11.07
N HIS A 256 5.90 15.19 11.33
CA HIS A 256 7.30 15.44 11.02
C HIS A 256 8.15 15.39 12.30
N LEU A 257 9.40 14.93 12.17
CA LEU A 257 10.39 15.04 13.23
C LEU A 257 11.21 16.32 13.04
N HIS A 258 11.31 17.10 14.11
CA HIS A 258 12.12 18.30 14.21
C HIS A 258 13.31 18.06 15.13
N HIS A 259 14.49 18.52 14.73
CA HIS A 259 15.70 18.54 15.57
C HIS A 259 15.71 19.85 16.36
N ILE A 260 15.64 19.77 17.69
CA ILE A 260 15.53 20.93 18.58
C ILE A 260 16.80 21.80 18.51
N ASP A 261 17.97 21.18 18.36
CA ASP A 261 19.26 21.86 18.22
C ASP A 261 19.59 22.33 16.79
N GLY A 262 18.69 22.09 15.82
CA GLY A 262 18.93 22.40 14.41
C GLY A 262 19.93 21.48 13.69
N ASN A 263 20.61 20.57 14.40
CA ASN A 263 21.58 19.65 13.82
C ASN A 263 20.89 18.38 13.31
N HIS A 264 20.72 18.30 11.99
CA HIS A 264 20.05 17.18 11.31
C HIS A 264 20.82 15.83 11.37
N ASP A 265 22.05 15.83 11.88
CA ASP A 265 22.85 14.62 12.10
C ASP A 265 22.73 14.09 13.55
N ASN A 266 22.14 14.86 14.47
CA ASN A 266 21.95 14.47 15.87
C ASN A 266 20.59 13.78 16.11
N TRP A 267 20.53 12.48 15.79
CA TRP A 267 19.33 11.64 15.95
C TRP A 267 19.06 11.17 17.39
N SER A 268 19.60 11.86 18.39
CA SER A 268 19.32 11.56 19.81
C SER A 268 17.84 11.75 20.13
N GLN A 269 17.24 10.80 20.84
CA GLN A 269 15.82 10.86 21.24
C GLN A 269 15.46 12.08 22.11
N LYS A 270 16.46 12.68 22.77
CA LYS A 270 16.26 13.92 23.53
C LYS A 270 16.13 15.13 22.62
N ASN A 271 16.77 15.09 21.47
CA ASN A 271 16.86 16.17 20.48
C ASN A 271 15.72 16.15 19.45
N LEU A 272 14.96 15.06 19.36
CA LEU A 272 13.85 14.94 18.43
C LEU A 272 12.53 15.38 19.07
N SER A 273 11.76 16.17 18.33
CA SER A 273 10.39 16.57 18.65
C SER A 273 9.44 16.26 17.51
N ALA A 274 8.28 15.66 17.82
CA ALA A 274 7.23 15.43 16.85
C ALA A 274 6.38 16.70 16.67
N VAL A 275 6.21 17.16 15.43
CA VAL A 275 5.44 18.36 15.08
C VAL A 275 4.54 18.12 13.86
N HIS A 276 3.45 18.88 13.73
CA HIS A 276 2.63 18.83 12.50
C HIS A 276 3.48 19.33 11.34
N ARG A 277 3.24 18.85 10.12
CA ARG A 277 3.89 19.39 8.92
C ARG A 277 3.79 20.91 8.79
N SER A 278 2.62 21.49 9.09
CA SER A 278 2.40 22.94 9.10
C SER A 278 3.25 23.64 10.16
N CYS A 279 3.29 23.11 11.39
CA CYS A 279 4.15 23.63 12.45
C CYS A 279 5.63 23.48 12.13
N HIS A 280 6.04 22.38 11.48
CA HIS A 280 7.42 22.18 11.04
C HIS A 280 7.84 23.25 10.03
N GLN A 281 6.97 23.57 9.08
CA GLN A 281 7.20 24.66 8.13
C GLN A 281 7.28 26.02 8.83
N GLN A 282 6.41 26.29 9.80
CA GLN A 282 6.45 27.52 10.60
C GLN A 282 7.77 27.66 11.36
N ILE A 283 8.26 26.60 11.98
CA ILE A 283 9.54 26.62 12.70
C ILE A 283 10.67 27.01 11.73
N HIS A 284 10.81 26.32 10.59
CA HIS A 284 11.84 26.63 9.59
C HIS A 284 11.66 27.98 8.88
N TRP A 285 10.46 28.56 8.93
CA TRP A 285 10.19 29.90 8.41
C TRP A 285 10.56 31.00 9.43
N SER A 286 10.49 30.68 10.72
CA SER A 286 10.69 31.64 11.82
C SER A 286 12.15 31.76 12.25
N THR A 287 12.98 30.74 11.98
CA THR A 287 14.44 30.80 12.21
C THR A 287 15.15 31.36 10.97
N PRO A 288 15.84 32.51 11.05
CA PRO A 288 16.71 32.97 9.97
C PRO A 288 17.82 31.94 9.74
N LYS A 289 18.14 31.63 8.49
CA LYS A 289 19.35 30.86 8.17
C LYS A 289 20.58 31.67 8.56
N GLY A 290 21.22 31.36 9.69
CA GLY A 290 22.56 31.88 9.99
C GLY A 290 22.93 32.20 11.44
N GLU A 291 22.20 31.76 12.46
CA GLU A 291 22.71 31.84 13.84
C GLU A 291 22.90 30.43 14.40
N ASP A 292 24.12 29.92 14.20
CA ASP A 292 24.67 28.79 14.93
C ASP A 292 24.95 29.23 16.38
N ILE A 293 24.46 28.45 17.36
CA ILE A 293 24.94 28.46 18.76
C ILE A 293 25.65 27.15 19.08
#